data_AF-A0A081ALC5-F1
#
_entry.id   AF-A0A081ALC5-F1
#
_cell.length_a   1.000
_cell.length_b   1.000
_cell.length_c   1.000
_cell.angle_alpha   90.00
_cell.angle_beta   90.00
_cell.angle_gamma   90.00
#
_symmetry.space_group_name_H-M   'P 1'
#
loop_
_entity.id
_entity.type
_entity.pdbx_description
1 polymer ?
#
loop_
_entity_poly.entity_id
_entity_poly.type
_entity_poly.pdbx_seq_one_letter_code
_entity_poly.pdbx_strand_id
1 'polypeptide(L)'
;MSFAPFANSVLKPRTQPENSLRLPTSYSFVASAMSYISADSPKMGEAEHYNALVQETSKAVAQFNQVTRNISQKMTLFGTPQDSRANHQQLTELTDRGNKLVAKINRRLQELDKGAKAAGGRARRTQVAKLSTDYKNQLKSFEETCQKLLAAERAAVSNLRQSSLSFRSDDDQKPAGFDGYNEDQIYAQANVTSYNEDDLVRREEDILKINQQLHEVNAAYQEVDGLVQDQGEIVVDIEENTNAAQENTQGALHNVREADRKRGLCKCSKTKLICIGIFALVVIAALIAILTAVK
;
A
#
# COMPACT_ATOMS: atom_id res chain seq x y z
N MET A 1 18.06 57.70 -56.63
CA MET A 1 18.88 56.72 -57.38
C MET A 1 18.53 55.36 -56.77
N SER A 2 17.57 54.58 -57.28
CA SER A 2 17.52 53.90 -58.60
C SER A 2 18.76 52.99 -58.72
N PHE A 3 18.70 51.66 -58.80
CA PHE A 3 17.82 50.77 -59.57
C PHE A 3 17.75 49.37 -58.90
N ALA A 4 16.58 48.72 -58.91
CA ALA A 4 16.46 47.30 -59.29
C ALA A 4 16.17 47.27 -60.80
N PRO A 5 16.43 46.19 -61.56
CA PRO A 5 15.27 45.32 -61.87
C PRO A 5 15.53 43.83 -62.25
N PHE A 6 14.39 43.11 -62.28
CA PHE A 6 13.97 42.01 -63.19
C PHE A 6 14.60 40.61 -63.03
N ALA A 7 13.88 39.57 -62.60
CA ALA A 7 12.69 38.88 -63.17
C ALA A 7 13.00 38.00 -64.39
N ASN A 8 12.80 36.67 -64.27
CA ASN A 8 11.80 35.99 -65.09
C ASN A 8 11.40 34.61 -64.55
N SER A 9 10.10 34.48 -64.34
CA SER A 9 9.28 33.26 -64.42
C SER A 9 9.48 32.49 -65.73
N VAL A 10 9.01 31.23 -65.83
CA VAL A 10 8.05 30.74 -66.85
C VAL A 10 8.01 29.20 -66.97
N LEU A 11 6.83 28.65 -66.62
CA LEU A 11 6.02 27.60 -67.27
C LEU A 11 6.36 26.09 -67.24
N LYS A 12 5.38 25.38 -66.67
CA LYS A 12 4.92 24.01 -66.89
C LYS A 12 4.53 23.75 -68.37
N PRO A 13 4.55 22.48 -68.82
CA PRO A 13 3.42 21.97 -69.58
C PRO A 13 2.82 20.68 -69.02
N ARG A 14 1.53 20.52 -69.31
CA ARG A 14 0.59 19.48 -68.92
C ARG A 14 0.29 18.66 -70.18
N THR A 15 0.50 17.35 -70.16
CA THR A 15 -0.01 16.44 -71.21
C THR A 15 -0.43 15.10 -70.58
N GLN A 16 -1.74 14.84 -70.57
CA GLN A 16 -2.37 13.51 -70.62
C GLN A 16 -2.83 13.29 -72.08
N PRO A 17 -3.44 12.14 -72.46
CA PRO A 17 -3.15 10.74 -72.17
C PRO A 17 -2.99 9.93 -73.48
N GLU A 18 -2.25 8.82 -73.48
CA GLU A 18 -2.27 7.85 -74.60
C GLU A 18 -2.99 6.57 -74.15
N ASN A 19 -4.11 6.35 -74.83
CA ASN A 19 -5.00 5.21 -74.74
C ASN A 19 -4.45 4.09 -75.64
N SER A 20 -4.05 2.95 -75.08
CA SER A 20 -3.84 1.74 -75.89
C SER A 20 -4.46 0.51 -75.21
N LEU A 21 -5.46 -0.02 -75.90
CA LEU A 21 -6.29 -1.16 -75.56
C LEU A 21 -5.53 -2.47 -75.90
N ARG A 22 -5.23 -3.34 -74.94
CA ARG A 22 -5.00 -4.78 -75.17
C ARG A 22 -5.57 -5.63 -74.01
N LEU A 23 -6.06 -6.80 -74.43
CA LEU A 23 -7.02 -7.73 -73.83
C LEU A 23 -6.55 -8.47 -72.55
N PRO A 24 -7.49 -9.06 -71.77
CA PRO A 24 -7.23 -9.59 -70.44
C PRO A 24 -6.68 -11.01 -70.50
N THR A 25 -5.69 -11.32 -69.66
CA THR A 25 -5.30 -12.71 -69.38
C THR A 25 -4.92 -12.87 -67.92
N SER A 26 -5.37 -13.99 -67.36
CA SER A 26 -4.96 -14.59 -66.09
C SER A 26 -5.56 -14.01 -64.81
N TYR A 27 -6.62 -14.66 -64.34
CA TYR A 27 -7.02 -14.71 -62.94
C TYR A 27 -5.84 -15.20 -62.08
N SER A 28 -5.17 -14.30 -61.37
CA SER A 28 -4.35 -14.65 -60.22
C SER A 28 -5.18 -14.46 -58.96
N PHE A 29 -5.58 -15.57 -58.35
CA PHE A 29 -6.17 -15.65 -57.02
C PHE A 29 -5.19 -15.03 -56.01
N VAL A 30 -5.44 -13.79 -55.60
CA VAL A 30 -4.66 -13.12 -54.56
C VAL A 30 -5.11 -13.72 -53.24
N ALA A 31 -4.37 -14.70 -52.74
CA ALA A 31 -4.51 -15.17 -51.37
C ALA A 31 -4.15 -13.99 -50.46
N SER A 32 -5.18 -13.33 -49.92
CA SER A 32 -5.05 -12.33 -48.87
C SER A 32 -4.51 -13.03 -47.63
N ALA A 33 -3.19 -13.00 -47.46
CA ALA A 33 -2.57 -13.35 -46.19
C ALA A 33 -2.96 -12.25 -45.19
N MET A 34 -4.04 -12.48 -44.45
CA MET A 34 -4.31 -11.74 -43.22
C MET A 34 -3.12 -11.96 -42.29
N SER A 35 -2.20 -11.00 -42.30
CA SER A 35 -1.25 -10.77 -41.22
C SER A 35 -2.08 -10.65 -39.95
N TYR A 36 -2.15 -11.75 -39.19
CA TYR A 36 -2.62 -11.73 -37.82
C TYR A 36 -1.68 -10.80 -37.06
N ILE A 37 -2.12 -9.56 -36.87
CA ILE A 37 -1.61 -8.72 -35.79
C ILE A 37 -1.91 -9.52 -34.54
N SER A 38 -0.88 -10.16 -33.98
CA SER A 38 -0.98 -10.78 -32.67
C SER A 38 -1.49 -9.71 -31.72
N ALA A 39 -2.76 -9.85 -31.30
CA ALA A 39 -3.29 -9.07 -30.21
C ALA A 39 -2.35 -9.29 -29.03
N ASP A 40 -1.71 -8.21 -28.60
CA ASP A 40 -0.96 -8.14 -27.35
C ASP A 40 -1.85 -8.77 -26.27
N SER A 41 -1.37 -9.86 -25.65
CA SER A 41 -2.12 -10.53 -24.60
C SER A 41 -2.41 -9.54 -23.47
N PRO A 42 -3.57 -9.62 -22.80
CA PRO A 42 -4.00 -8.56 -21.91
C PRO A 42 -2.97 -8.35 -20.79
N LYS A 43 -2.63 -7.09 -20.52
CA LYS A 43 -1.88 -6.57 -19.35
C LYS A 43 -2.57 -6.86 -17.99
N MET A 44 -3.29 -7.98 -17.88
CA MET A 44 -4.14 -8.37 -16.77
C MET A 44 -3.35 -8.46 -15.47
N GLY A 45 -2.13 -9.01 -15.52
CA GLY A 45 -1.24 -9.08 -14.36
C GLY A 45 -0.74 -7.71 -13.87
N GLU A 46 -0.54 -6.74 -14.76
CA GLU A 46 -0.09 -5.39 -14.38
C GLU A 46 -1.20 -4.60 -13.68
N ALA A 47 -2.44 -4.73 -14.16
CA ALA A 47 -3.61 -4.11 -13.53
C ALA A 47 -3.93 -4.75 -12.16
N GLU A 48 -3.84 -6.08 -12.05
CA GLU A 48 -4.00 -6.79 -10.78
C GLU A 48 -2.92 -6.40 -9.77
N HIS A 49 -1.65 -6.34 -10.19
CA HIS A 49 -0.54 -5.90 -9.35
C HIS A 49 -0.72 -4.47 -8.86
N TYR A 50 -1.09 -3.54 -9.75
CA TYR A 50 -1.36 -2.15 -9.37
C TYR A 50 -2.48 -2.06 -8.33
N ASN A 51 -3.59 -2.78 -8.55
CA ASN A 51 -4.70 -2.78 -7.61
C ASN A 51 -4.31 -3.38 -6.25
N ALA A 52 -3.51 -4.46 -6.23
CA ALA A 52 -2.97 -5.02 -5.00
C ALA A 52 -2.10 -4.00 -4.26
N LEU A 53 -1.23 -3.29 -4.98
CA LEU A 53 -0.36 -2.25 -4.41
C LEU A 53 -1.18 -1.09 -3.81
N VAL A 54 -2.26 -0.66 -4.45
CA VAL A 54 -3.21 0.35 -3.92
C VAL A 54 -3.83 -0.13 -2.60
N GLN A 55 -4.33 -1.38 -2.56
CA GLN A 55 -4.96 -1.93 -1.36
C GLN A 55 -3.97 -2.07 -0.20
N GLU A 56 -2.77 -2.58 -0.50
CA GLU A 56 -1.73 -2.73 0.51
C GLU A 56 -1.20 -1.39 1.03
N THR A 57 -1.16 -0.35 0.18
CA THR A 57 -0.77 1.01 0.58
C THR A 57 -1.84 1.62 1.47
N SER A 58 -3.12 1.53 1.08
CA SER A 58 -4.26 1.94 1.91
C SER A 58 -4.22 1.29 3.29
N LYS A 59 -3.98 -0.03 3.34
CA LYS A 59 -3.85 -0.78 4.60
C LYS A 59 -2.67 -0.28 5.44
N ALA A 60 -1.52 0.00 4.83
CA ALA A 60 -0.37 0.52 5.54
C ALA A 60 -0.64 1.91 6.14
N VAL A 61 -1.32 2.80 5.40
CA VAL A 61 -1.74 4.13 5.90
C VAL A 61 -2.71 4.00 7.09
N ALA A 62 -3.67 3.08 7.01
CA ALA A 62 -4.59 2.81 8.13
C ALA A 62 -3.85 2.26 9.36
N GLN A 63 -2.90 1.34 9.17
CA GLN A 63 -2.05 0.83 10.25
C GLN A 63 -1.20 1.93 10.87
N PHE A 64 -0.69 2.85 10.05
CA PHE A 64 0.11 3.99 10.50
C PHE A 64 -0.72 4.93 11.39
N ASN A 65 -1.95 5.27 10.97
CA ASN A 65 -2.88 6.03 11.81
C ASN A 65 -3.16 5.33 13.15
N GLN A 66 -3.33 4.00 13.15
CA GLN A 66 -3.53 3.25 14.39
C GLN A 66 -2.30 3.31 15.31
N VAL A 67 -1.09 3.26 14.76
CA VAL A 67 0.15 3.45 15.53
C VAL A 67 0.16 4.83 16.20
N THR A 68 -0.17 5.90 15.48
CA THR A 68 -0.27 7.26 16.03
C THR A 68 -1.27 7.36 17.19
N ARG A 69 -2.44 6.72 17.05
CA ARG A 69 -3.46 6.67 18.12
C ARG A 69 -2.95 5.91 19.34
N ASN A 70 -2.28 4.78 19.13
CA ASN A 70 -1.73 3.98 20.23
C ASN A 70 -0.65 4.74 21.00
N ILE A 71 0.20 5.50 20.31
CA ILE A 71 1.19 6.39 20.97
C ILE A 71 0.44 7.42 21.82
N SER A 72 -0.52 8.12 21.22
CA SER A 72 -1.31 9.16 21.91
C SER A 72 -2.03 8.61 23.16
N GLN A 73 -2.58 7.40 23.09
CA GLN A 73 -3.21 6.73 24.23
C GLN A 73 -2.20 6.36 25.32
N LYS A 74 -1.04 5.82 24.97
CA LYS A 74 -0.01 5.46 25.96
C LYS A 74 0.62 6.66 26.64
N MET A 75 0.69 7.78 25.94
CA MET A 75 1.15 9.05 26.49
C MET A 75 0.25 9.58 27.60
N THR A 76 -1.05 9.23 27.64
CA THR A 76 -1.93 9.69 28.72
C THR A 76 -1.54 9.12 30.09
N LEU A 77 -0.65 8.12 30.12
CA LEU A 77 -0.16 7.52 31.37
C LEU A 77 1.04 8.28 31.96
N PHE A 78 1.62 9.25 31.24
CA PHE A 78 2.78 10.01 31.73
C PHE A 78 2.44 10.75 33.02
N GLY A 79 3.32 10.66 34.02
CA GLY A 79 3.13 11.32 35.31
C GLY A 79 1.98 10.75 36.14
N THR A 80 1.34 9.67 35.70
CA THR A 80 0.38 8.91 36.52
C THR A 80 1.11 7.81 37.30
N PRO A 81 0.49 7.20 38.33
CA PRO A 81 1.05 6.02 38.99
C PRO A 81 1.27 4.81 38.07
N GLN A 82 0.67 4.81 36.87
CA GLN A 82 0.85 3.75 35.87
C GLN A 82 2.02 4.04 34.91
N ASP A 83 2.71 5.17 35.08
CA ASP A 83 3.89 5.51 34.31
C ASP A 83 5.03 4.55 34.65
N SER A 84 5.36 3.67 33.70
CA SER A 84 6.25 2.53 33.94
C SER A 84 7.23 2.36 32.80
N ARG A 85 8.40 1.78 33.09
CA ARG A 85 9.42 1.42 32.09
C ARG A 85 8.86 0.65 30.89
N ALA A 86 7.91 -0.26 31.15
CA ALA A 86 7.25 -1.03 30.09
C ALA A 86 6.42 -0.14 29.15
N ASN A 87 5.75 0.90 29.68
CA ASN A 87 5.01 1.85 28.86
C ASN A 87 5.95 2.68 27.96
N HIS A 88 7.07 3.16 28.50
CA HIS A 88 8.09 3.88 27.73
C HIS A 88 8.68 3.03 26.62
N GLN A 89 9.07 1.79 26.92
CA GLN A 89 9.57 0.86 25.89
C GLN A 89 8.54 0.63 24.79
N GLN A 90 7.26 0.46 25.14
CA GLN A 90 6.19 0.31 24.15
C GLN A 90 5.99 1.57 23.30
N LEU A 91 6.21 2.76 23.84
CA LEU A 91 6.18 4.00 23.07
C LEU A 91 7.32 4.04 22.06
N THR A 92 8.55 3.73 22.47
CA THR A 92 9.70 3.65 21.57
C THR A 92 9.49 2.61 20.46
N GLU A 93 8.93 1.44 20.79
CA GLU A 93 8.59 0.40 19.81
C GLU A 93 7.50 0.84 18.83
N LEU A 94 6.50 1.59 19.30
CA LEU A 94 5.46 2.15 18.43
C LEU A 94 6.04 3.22 17.50
N THR A 95 6.92 4.09 17.98
CA THR A 95 7.58 5.11 17.14
C THR A 95 8.46 4.46 16.08
N ASP A 96 9.22 3.41 16.42
CA ASP A 96 9.98 2.61 15.46
C ASP A 96 9.10 1.94 14.40
N ARG A 97 7.97 1.34 14.83
CA ARG A 97 6.98 0.78 13.91
C ARG A 97 6.39 1.85 12.98
N GLY A 98 6.12 3.04 13.51
CA GLY A 98 5.66 4.19 12.74
C GLY A 98 6.63 4.55 11.63
N ASN A 99 7.93 4.66 11.93
CA ASN A 99 8.97 4.98 10.95
C ASN A 99 9.14 3.91 9.88
N LYS A 100 9.08 2.63 10.26
CA LYS A 100 9.07 1.53 9.29
C LYS A 100 7.88 1.61 8.34
N LEU A 101 6.70 2.02 8.84
CA LEU A 101 5.52 2.25 8.00
C LEU A 101 5.71 3.47 7.09
N VAL A 102 6.34 4.55 7.57
CA VAL A 102 6.68 5.73 6.75
C VAL A 102 7.52 5.33 5.53
N ALA A 103 8.67 4.67 5.76
CA ALA A 103 9.53 4.21 4.67
C ALA A 103 8.81 3.26 3.70
N LYS A 104 7.94 2.38 4.23
CA LYS A 104 7.15 1.44 3.42
C LYS A 104 6.11 2.14 2.56
N ILE A 105 5.38 3.11 3.11
CA ILE A 105 4.34 3.84 2.39
C ILE A 105 4.97 4.72 1.30
N ASN A 106 6.07 5.43 1.59
CA ASN A 106 6.78 6.22 0.59
C ASN A 106 7.19 5.41 -0.63
N ARG A 107 7.86 4.28 -0.42
CA ARG A 107 8.28 3.40 -1.52
C ARG A 107 7.12 2.97 -2.40
N ARG A 108 5.99 2.60 -1.79
CA ARG A 108 4.79 2.16 -2.51
C ARG A 108 4.09 3.30 -3.22
N LEU A 109 4.02 4.50 -2.63
CA LEU A 109 3.46 5.67 -3.29
C LEU A 109 4.28 6.08 -4.51
N GLN A 110 5.61 6.03 -4.43
CA GLN A 110 6.48 6.28 -5.58
C GLN A 110 6.28 5.23 -6.69
N GLU A 111 6.09 3.96 -6.33
CA GLU A 111 5.80 2.89 -7.29
C GLU A 111 4.43 3.07 -7.95
N LEU A 112 3.41 3.43 -7.16
CA LEU A 112 2.07 3.73 -7.66
C LEU A 112 2.08 4.95 -8.59
N ASP A 113 2.81 6.01 -8.26
CA ASP A 113 2.94 7.20 -9.11
C ASP A 113 3.58 6.86 -10.46
N LYS A 114 4.68 6.09 -10.46
CA LYS A 114 5.31 5.59 -11.70
C LYS A 114 4.34 4.76 -12.54
N GLY A 115 3.61 3.83 -11.91
CA GLY A 115 2.61 3.00 -12.57
C GLY A 115 1.40 3.78 -13.10
N ALA A 116 1.02 4.87 -12.42
CA ALA A 116 -0.05 5.77 -12.85
C ALA A 116 0.39 6.63 -14.06
N LYS A 117 1.64 7.13 -14.05
CA LYS A 117 2.23 7.89 -15.16
C LYS A 117 2.41 7.01 -16.41
N ALA A 118 2.93 5.78 -16.26
CA ALA A 118 3.15 4.85 -17.36
C ALA A 118 1.86 4.40 -18.07
N ALA A 119 0.78 4.19 -17.31
CA ALA A 119 -0.50 3.76 -17.87
C ALA A 119 -1.33 4.91 -18.49
N GLY A 120 -0.96 6.18 -18.26
CA GLY A 120 -1.64 7.35 -18.82
C GLY A 120 -3.07 7.61 -18.29
N GLY A 121 -3.64 6.73 -17.46
CA GLY A 121 -5.03 6.79 -17.01
C GLY A 121 -5.31 7.79 -15.88
N ARG A 122 -6.31 8.68 -16.08
CA ARG A 122 -6.81 9.64 -15.06
C ARG A 122 -7.18 8.97 -13.74
N ALA A 123 -7.86 7.82 -13.81
CA ALA A 123 -8.32 7.09 -12.62
C ALA A 123 -7.17 6.65 -11.68
N ARG A 124 -6.05 6.17 -12.23
CA ARG A 124 -4.88 5.77 -11.43
C ARG A 124 -4.26 6.98 -10.74
N ARG A 125 -4.10 8.10 -11.46
CA ARG A 125 -3.60 9.36 -10.88
C ARG A 125 -4.48 9.84 -9.71
N THR A 126 -5.80 9.87 -9.88
CA THR A 126 -6.72 10.25 -8.79
C THR A 126 -6.58 9.35 -7.55
N GLN A 127 -6.37 8.04 -7.73
CA GLN A 127 -6.12 7.14 -6.59
C GLN A 127 -4.81 7.46 -5.86
N VAL A 128 -3.74 7.75 -6.61
CA VAL A 128 -2.46 8.18 -6.03
C VAL A 128 -2.61 9.52 -5.30
N ALA A 129 -3.33 10.49 -5.88
CA ALA A 129 -3.61 11.78 -5.26
C ALA A 129 -4.26 11.63 -3.88
N LYS A 130 -5.32 10.81 -3.83
CA LYS A 130 -6.07 10.56 -2.61
C LYS A 130 -5.21 9.90 -1.55
N LEU A 131 -4.49 8.83 -1.91
CA LEU A 131 -3.61 8.14 -0.97
C LEU A 131 -2.47 9.02 -0.47
N SER A 132 -1.89 9.85 -1.33
CA SER A 132 -0.82 10.79 -0.96
C SER A 132 -1.34 11.86 0.00
N THR A 133 -2.53 12.40 -0.26
CA THR A 133 -3.19 13.38 0.63
C THR A 133 -3.52 12.77 1.99
N ASP A 134 -4.13 11.59 2.00
CA ASP A 134 -4.47 10.87 3.22
C ASP A 134 -3.21 10.58 4.05
N TYR A 135 -2.14 10.10 3.39
CA TYR A 135 -0.87 9.81 4.04
C TYR A 135 -0.18 11.07 4.57
N LYS A 136 -0.16 12.17 3.82
CA LYS A 136 0.38 13.46 4.27
C LYS A 136 -0.31 13.95 5.56
N ASN A 137 -1.63 13.80 5.63
CA ASN A 137 -2.39 14.13 6.84
C ASN A 137 -1.98 13.22 8.02
N GLN A 138 -1.76 11.92 7.76
CA GLN A 138 -1.28 11.01 8.81
C GLN A 138 0.15 11.30 9.26
N LEU A 139 1.05 11.69 8.34
CA LEU A 139 2.41 12.10 8.67
C LEU A 139 2.41 13.27 9.64
N LYS A 140 1.62 14.32 9.34
CA LYS A 140 1.49 15.48 10.21
C LYS A 140 0.98 15.10 11.61
N SER A 141 -0.07 14.27 11.68
CA SER A 141 -0.59 13.81 12.98
C SER A 141 0.46 12.99 13.76
N PHE A 142 1.24 12.15 13.08
CA PHE A 142 2.30 11.37 13.72
C PHE A 142 3.44 12.26 14.21
N GLU A 143 3.86 13.24 13.41
CA GLU A 143 4.87 14.23 13.77
C GLU A 143 4.47 15.00 15.03
N GLU A 144 3.27 15.58 15.05
CA GLU A 144 2.74 16.31 16.21
C GLU A 144 2.67 15.44 17.47
N THR A 145 2.26 14.17 17.34
CA THR A 145 2.25 13.22 18.44
C THR A 145 3.66 12.92 18.95
N CYS A 146 4.64 12.71 18.06
CA CYS A 146 6.03 12.46 18.44
C CYS A 146 6.69 13.68 19.09
N GLN A 147 6.38 14.90 18.63
CA GLN A 147 6.85 16.13 19.25
C GLN A 147 6.32 16.28 20.69
N LYS A 148 5.03 15.96 20.91
CA LYS A 148 4.45 15.94 22.27
C LYS A 148 5.10 14.87 23.14
N LEU A 149 5.39 13.69 22.58
CA LEU A 149 6.10 12.62 23.28
C LEU A 149 7.49 13.07 23.73
N LEU A 150 8.26 13.69 22.84
CA LEU A 150 9.58 14.23 23.15
C LEU A 150 9.53 15.30 24.25
N ALA A 151 8.54 16.19 24.21
CA ALA A 151 8.36 17.20 25.25
C ALA A 151 8.08 16.55 26.61
N ALA A 152 7.22 15.52 26.65
CA ALA A 152 6.89 14.80 27.86
C ALA A 152 8.09 14.03 28.44
N GLU A 153 8.87 13.34 27.59
CA GLU A 153 10.09 12.64 28.02
C GLU A 153 11.16 13.61 28.56
N ARG A 154 11.38 14.74 27.88
CA ARG A 154 12.31 15.77 28.35
C ARG A 154 11.90 16.33 29.72
N ALA A 155 10.61 16.57 29.92
CA ALA A 155 10.08 17.01 31.21
C ALA A 155 10.30 15.95 32.30
N ALA A 156 10.05 14.67 31.99
CA ALA A 156 10.27 13.57 32.93
C ALA A 156 11.76 13.43 33.32
N VAL A 157 12.68 13.48 32.35
CA VAL A 157 14.13 13.46 32.61
C VAL A 157 14.55 14.66 33.46
N SER A 158 14.04 15.86 33.17
CA SER A 158 14.34 17.06 33.98
C SER A 158 13.89 16.88 35.43
N ASN A 159 12.70 16.33 35.66
CA ASN A 159 12.18 16.08 37.00
C ASN A 159 13.01 15.04 37.76
N LEU A 160 13.45 13.95 37.10
CA LEU A 160 14.32 12.93 37.68
C LEU A 160 15.71 13.50 38.05
N ARG A 161 16.25 14.42 37.24
CA ARG A 161 17.49 15.13 37.58
C ARG A 161 17.33 16.03 38.79
N GLN A 162 16.22 16.77 38.87
CA GLN A 162 15.97 17.64 40.02
C GLN A 162 15.76 16.86 41.31
N SER A 163 15.01 15.74 41.27
CA SER A 163 14.78 14.91 42.45
C SER A 163 16.05 14.21 42.94
N SER A 164 16.91 13.74 42.03
CA SER A 164 18.21 13.15 42.37
C SER A 164 19.19 14.19 42.95
N LEU A 165 19.19 15.42 42.43
CA LEU A 165 20.01 16.51 42.99
C LEU A 165 19.53 16.97 44.36
N SER A 166 18.22 17.11 44.58
CA SER A 166 17.68 17.46 45.90
C SER A 166 18.01 16.41 46.96
N PHE A 167 18.08 15.14 46.56
CA PHE A 167 18.45 14.05 47.45
C PHE A 167 19.94 14.06 47.83
N ARG A 168 20.83 14.48 46.90
CA ARG A 168 22.27 14.57 47.16
C ARG A 168 22.65 15.77 48.03
N SER A 169 21.92 16.88 47.94
CA SER A 169 22.17 18.07 48.76
C SER A 169 21.83 17.87 50.25
N ASP A 170 20.99 16.89 50.60
CA ASP A 170 20.64 16.57 51.99
C ASP A 170 21.73 15.74 52.71
N ASP A 171 22.66 15.13 51.97
CA ASP A 171 23.78 14.35 52.53
C ASP A 171 24.97 15.23 52.96
N ASP A 172 25.09 16.46 52.43
CA ASP A 172 26.15 17.43 52.79
C ASP A 172 25.81 18.26 54.04
N GLN A 173 24.57 18.20 54.52
CA GLN A 173 24.12 18.86 55.75
C GLN A 173 23.86 17.82 56.86
N LYS A 174 24.85 16.98 57.17
CA LYS A 174 24.78 16.14 58.38
C LYS A 174 24.86 17.04 59.63
N PRO A 175 23.83 17.08 60.50
CA PRO A 175 24.04 17.54 61.86
C PRO A 175 24.99 16.52 62.51
N ALA A 176 26.13 16.99 63.00
CA ALA A 176 27.08 16.16 63.75
C ALA A 176 26.35 15.52 64.96
N GLY A 177 25.98 14.24 64.85
CA GLY A 177 25.33 13.50 65.94
C GLY A 177 24.30 12.42 65.60
N PHE A 178 24.07 12.04 64.34
CA PHE A 178 23.06 11.01 63.99
C PHE A 178 23.70 9.69 63.50
N ASP A 179 24.01 8.80 64.45
CA ASP A 179 24.69 7.51 64.25
C ASP A 179 23.69 6.34 64.08
N GLY A 180 22.70 6.51 63.19
CA GLY A 180 21.49 5.67 63.20
C GLY A 180 20.91 5.27 61.84
N TYR A 181 21.70 5.25 60.76
CA TYR A 181 21.23 4.64 59.51
C TYR A 181 21.31 3.12 59.64
N ASN A 182 20.16 2.44 59.68
CA ASN A 182 20.10 0.99 59.52
C ASN A 182 20.71 0.62 58.15
N GLU A 183 21.53 -0.43 58.12
CA GLU A 183 22.16 -0.95 56.89
C GLU A 183 21.13 -1.14 55.76
N ASP A 184 19.94 -1.63 56.11
CA ASP A 184 18.78 -1.77 55.23
C ASP A 184 18.33 -0.47 54.55
N GLN A 185 18.43 0.67 55.25
CA GLN A 185 18.04 1.98 54.71
C GLN A 185 19.07 2.49 53.70
N ILE A 186 20.36 2.24 53.95
CA ILE A 186 21.45 2.59 53.02
C ILE A 186 21.35 1.73 51.76
N TYR A 187 21.10 0.42 51.89
CA TYR A 187 20.90 -0.47 50.73
C TYR A 187 19.65 -0.11 49.93
N ALA A 188 18.52 0.16 50.59
CA ALA A 188 17.31 0.63 49.92
C ALA A 188 17.58 1.93 49.16
N GLN A 189 18.33 2.86 49.76
CA GLN A 189 18.69 4.12 49.14
C GLN A 189 19.60 3.95 47.92
N ALA A 190 20.65 3.13 48.02
CA ALA A 190 21.55 2.83 46.92
C ALA A 190 20.82 2.18 45.74
N ASN A 191 19.88 1.25 46.02
CA ASN A 191 19.04 0.63 45.00
C ASN A 191 18.11 1.62 44.31
N VAL A 192 17.50 2.56 45.05
CA VAL A 192 16.64 3.60 44.46
C VAL A 192 17.46 4.54 43.58
N THR A 193 18.64 4.97 44.03
CA THR A 193 19.52 5.84 43.24
C THR A 193 20.00 5.15 41.96
N SER A 194 20.48 3.90 42.06
CA SER A 194 20.91 3.12 40.88
C SER A 194 19.76 2.90 39.90
N TYR A 195 18.57 2.57 40.39
CA TYR A 195 17.38 2.42 39.53
C TYR A 195 17.03 3.73 38.82
N ASN A 196 17.11 4.88 39.50
CA ASN A 196 16.80 6.17 38.89
C ASN A 196 17.83 6.59 37.83
N GLU A 197 19.13 6.32 38.04
CA GLU A 197 20.16 6.61 37.04
C GLU A 197 20.00 5.73 35.79
N ASP A 198 19.74 4.43 35.95
CA ASP A 198 19.48 3.53 34.83
C ASP A 198 18.24 3.96 34.02
N ASP A 199 17.18 4.43 34.71
CA ASP A 199 15.96 4.92 34.04
C ASP A 199 16.25 6.19 33.23
N LEU A 200 17.06 7.08 33.81
CA LEU A 200 17.44 8.35 33.20
C LEU A 200 18.25 8.15 31.92
N VAL A 201 19.28 7.30 31.96
CA VAL A 201 20.10 6.99 30.77
C VAL A 201 19.24 6.41 29.65
N ARG A 202 18.34 5.47 29.96
CA ARG A 202 17.45 4.88 28.94
C ARG A 202 16.50 5.89 28.32
N ARG A 203 15.89 6.77 29.13
CA ARG A 203 15.01 7.82 28.61
C ARG A 203 15.75 8.81 27.71
N GLU A 204 17.01 9.10 28.01
CA GLU A 204 17.85 9.94 27.14
C GLU A 204 18.13 9.27 25.79
N GLU A 205 18.43 7.97 25.79
CA GLU A 205 18.56 7.18 24.56
C GLU A 205 17.26 7.16 23.75
N ASP A 206 16.11 6.97 24.41
CA ASP A 206 14.79 6.99 23.78
C ASP A 206 14.52 8.36 23.14
N ILE A 207 14.83 9.47 23.83
CA ILE A 207 14.73 10.82 23.28
C ILE A 207 15.57 10.96 22.00
N LEU A 208 16.83 10.52 22.01
CA LEU A 208 17.70 10.61 20.83
C LEU A 208 17.12 9.82 19.65
N LYS A 209 16.66 8.59 19.92
CA LYS A 209 16.05 7.72 18.92
C LYS A 209 14.78 8.32 18.31
N ILE A 210 13.89 8.87 19.15
CA ILE A 210 12.66 9.52 18.68
C ILE A 210 12.97 10.78 17.87
N ASN A 211 14.00 11.55 18.22
CA ASN A 211 14.43 12.70 17.41
C ASN A 211 14.94 12.28 16.02
N GLN A 212 15.79 11.23 15.95
CA GLN A 212 16.27 10.71 14.66
C GLN A 212 15.10 10.28 13.77
N GLN A 213 14.16 9.55 14.36
CA GLN A 213 12.92 9.11 13.72
C GLN A 213 12.09 10.29 13.21
N LEU A 214 12.00 11.39 13.96
CA LEU A 214 11.29 12.59 13.52
C LEU A 214 11.93 13.23 12.28
N HIS A 215 13.26 13.18 12.14
CA HIS A 215 13.94 13.64 10.93
C HIS A 215 13.56 12.81 9.70
N GLU A 216 13.41 11.49 9.84
CA GLU A 216 12.95 10.61 8.75
C GLU A 216 11.52 10.93 8.32
N VAL A 217 10.63 11.21 9.28
CA VAL A 217 9.25 11.67 9.03
C VAL A 217 9.23 12.98 8.24
N ASN A 218 10.09 13.93 8.61
CA ASN A 218 10.17 15.21 7.92
C ASN A 218 10.67 15.07 6.48
N ALA A 219 11.65 14.20 6.24
CA ALA A 219 12.10 13.87 4.89
C ALA A 219 10.96 13.26 4.07
N ALA A 220 10.23 12.30 4.66
CA ALA A 220 9.07 11.70 4.01
C ALA A 220 7.96 12.71 3.68
N TYR A 221 7.74 13.71 4.54
CA TYR A 221 6.77 14.76 4.30
C TYR A 221 7.09 15.53 3.01
N GLN A 222 8.36 15.88 2.79
CA GLN A 222 8.80 16.58 1.58
C GLN A 222 8.66 15.71 0.32
N GLU A 223 8.97 14.42 0.41
CA GLU A 223 8.80 13.48 -0.71
C GLU A 223 7.34 13.36 -1.14
N VAL A 224 6.42 13.27 -0.19
CA VAL A 224 4.97 13.19 -0.47
C VAL A 224 4.43 14.51 -0.98
N ASP A 225 4.98 15.64 -0.54
CA ASP A 225 4.53 16.96 -0.99
C ASP A 225 4.73 17.15 -2.50
N GLY A 226 5.87 16.67 -3.03
CA GLY A 226 6.12 16.63 -4.46
C GLY A 226 5.09 15.79 -5.21
N LEU A 227 4.67 14.65 -4.64
CA LEU A 227 3.61 13.82 -5.24
C LEU A 227 2.26 14.56 -5.27
N VAL A 228 1.92 15.33 -4.24
CA VAL A 228 0.62 16.04 -4.17
C VAL A 228 0.60 17.27 -5.08
N GLN A 229 1.70 18.02 -5.16
CA GLN A 229 1.79 19.25 -5.99
C GLN A 229 1.71 18.97 -7.49
N ASP A 230 2.27 17.84 -7.95
CA ASP A 230 2.23 17.41 -9.35
C ASP A 230 0.80 17.10 -9.88
N GLN A 231 -0.21 17.08 -9.00
CA GLN A 231 -1.56 16.60 -9.31
C GLN A 231 -2.64 17.71 -9.35
N GLY A 232 -2.21 18.98 -9.39
CA GLY A 232 -2.99 20.21 -9.20
C GLY A 232 -4.20 20.50 -10.12
N GLU A 233 -4.69 19.55 -10.93
CA GLU A 233 -5.85 19.78 -11.82
C GLU A 233 -6.81 18.58 -11.95
N ILE A 234 -6.85 17.64 -10.99
CA ILE A 234 -7.81 16.52 -11.05
C ILE A 234 -8.39 16.19 -9.67
N VAL A 235 -9.06 17.17 -9.05
CA VAL A 235 -9.86 16.97 -7.82
C VAL A 235 -11.32 17.43 -8.02
N VAL A 236 -11.82 17.35 -9.26
CA VAL A 236 -13.26 17.48 -9.51
C VAL A 236 -13.72 16.28 -10.34
N ASP A 237 -14.84 15.70 -9.91
CA ASP A 237 -15.51 14.46 -10.32
C ASP A 237 -15.05 13.17 -9.63
N ILE A 238 -15.36 13.06 -8.34
CA ILE A 238 -15.57 11.77 -7.66
C ILE A 238 -17.06 11.63 -7.36
N GLU A 239 -17.90 11.49 -8.40
CA GLU A 239 -19.28 11.00 -8.24
C GLU A 239 -19.63 9.80 -9.14
N GLU A 240 -18.75 9.36 -10.04
CA GLU A 240 -19.11 8.28 -10.98
C GLU A 240 -18.03 7.19 -11.08
N ASN A 241 -17.93 6.36 -10.03
CA ASN A 241 -17.42 4.99 -10.22
C ASN A 241 -17.92 3.95 -9.20
N THR A 242 -18.88 4.30 -8.34
CA THR A 242 -19.56 3.34 -7.47
C THR A 242 -20.44 2.37 -8.28
N ASN A 243 -20.96 2.80 -9.43
CA ASN A 243 -21.76 1.95 -10.31
C ASN A 243 -20.92 0.84 -10.98
N ALA A 244 -19.68 1.11 -11.43
CA ALA A 244 -18.88 0.06 -12.06
C ALA A 244 -18.35 -0.97 -11.06
N ALA A 245 -18.10 -0.58 -9.80
CA ALA A 245 -17.71 -1.51 -8.73
C ALA A 245 -18.90 -2.37 -8.24
N GLN A 246 -20.12 -1.81 -8.23
CA GLN A 246 -21.34 -2.55 -7.92
C GLN A 246 -21.70 -3.53 -9.05
N GLU A 247 -21.48 -3.15 -10.32
CA GLU A 247 -21.73 -4.02 -11.47
C GLU A 247 -20.70 -5.16 -11.58
N ASN A 248 -19.41 -4.91 -11.26
CA ASN A 248 -18.38 -5.96 -11.23
C ASN A 248 -18.55 -6.94 -10.05
N THR A 249 -19.07 -6.49 -8.91
CA THR A 249 -19.32 -7.38 -7.76
C THR A 249 -20.61 -8.20 -7.91
N GLN A 250 -21.65 -7.65 -8.55
CA GLN A 250 -22.82 -8.44 -8.96
C GLN A 250 -22.46 -9.47 -10.05
N GLY A 251 -21.61 -9.11 -11.01
CA GLY A 251 -21.09 -10.03 -12.03
C GLY A 251 -20.25 -11.17 -11.44
N ALA A 252 -19.38 -10.89 -10.48
CA ALA A 252 -18.57 -11.91 -9.80
C ALA A 252 -19.41 -12.91 -8.99
N LEU A 253 -20.44 -12.43 -8.29
CA LEU A 253 -21.39 -13.29 -7.56
C LEU A 253 -22.28 -14.12 -8.49
N HIS A 254 -22.66 -13.58 -9.66
CA HIS A 254 -23.37 -14.33 -10.69
C HIS A 254 -22.50 -15.45 -11.26
N ASN A 255 -21.24 -15.18 -11.57
CA ASN A 255 -20.30 -16.15 -12.15
C ASN A 255 -19.92 -17.27 -11.18
N VAL A 256 -19.81 -16.99 -9.88
CA VAL A 256 -19.57 -18.02 -8.85
C VAL A 256 -20.82 -18.90 -8.64
N ARG A 257 -22.02 -18.31 -8.60
CA ARG A 257 -23.28 -19.07 -8.50
C ARG A 257 -23.57 -19.90 -9.75
N GLU A 258 -23.24 -19.41 -10.93
CA GLU A 258 -23.39 -20.16 -12.18
C GLU A 258 -22.36 -21.29 -12.29
N ALA A 259 -21.13 -21.08 -11.83
CA ALA A 259 -20.10 -22.11 -11.75
C ALA A 259 -20.48 -23.24 -10.76
N ASP A 260 -21.04 -22.91 -9.60
CA ASP A 260 -21.54 -23.91 -8.65
C ASP A 260 -22.80 -24.63 -9.15
N ARG A 261 -23.73 -23.91 -9.81
CA ARG A 261 -24.92 -24.53 -10.43
C ARG A 261 -24.54 -25.48 -11.58
N LYS A 262 -23.55 -25.11 -12.41
CA LYS A 262 -23.02 -25.98 -13.48
C LYS A 262 -22.26 -27.18 -12.92
N ARG A 263 -21.51 -27.05 -11.80
CA ARG A 263 -20.87 -28.19 -11.11
C ARG A 263 -21.89 -29.16 -10.48
N GLY A 264 -22.98 -28.64 -9.93
CA GLY A 264 -24.06 -29.45 -9.34
C GLY A 264 -24.85 -30.25 -10.38
N LEU A 265 -25.26 -29.63 -11.49
CA LEU A 265 -26.01 -30.33 -12.55
C LEU A 265 -25.16 -31.37 -13.30
N CYS A 266 -23.87 -31.13 -13.49
CA CYS A 266 -23.01 -32.05 -14.23
C CYS A 266 -22.76 -33.38 -13.49
N LYS A 267 -22.79 -33.37 -12.14
CA LYS A 267 -22.68 -34.58 -11.33
C LYS A 267 -23.93 -35.48 -11.42
N CYS A 268 -25.13 -34.92 -11.51
CA CYS A 268 -26.37 -35.69 -11.62
C CYS A 268 -26.63 -36.29 -13.02
N SER A 269 -26.06 -35.70 -14.08
CA SER A 269 -26.26 -36.21 -15.45
C SER A 269 -25.34 -37.41 -15.76
N LYS A 270 -24.08 -37.38 -15.28
CA LYS A 270 -23.11 -38.46 -15.54
C LYS A 270 -23.46 -39.77 -14.83
N THR A 271 -24.04 -39.71 -13.63
CA THR A 271 -24.49 -40.92 -12.92
C THR A 271 -25.69 -41.59 -13.59
N LYS A 272 -26.65 -40.82 -14.13
CA LYS A 272 -27.78 -41.39 -14.89
C LYS A 272 -27.34 -42.06 -16.20
N LEU A 273 -26.39 -41.46 -16.92
CA LEU A 273 -25.85 -42.06 -18.15
C LEU A 273 -25.07 -43.36 -17.88
N ILE A 274 -24.33 -43.44 -16.77
CA ILE A 274 -23.64 -44.67 -16.34
C ILE A 274 -24.65 -45.77 -16.00
N CYS A 275 -25.71 -45.47 -15.26
CA CYS A 275 -26.74 -46.46 -14.93
C CYS A 275 -27.48 -47.00 -16.17
N ILE A 276 -27.81 -46.13 -17.14
CA ILE A 276 -28.45 -46.54 -18.40
C ILE A 276 -27.50 -47.41 -19.23
N GLY A 277 -26.20 -47.06 -19.29
CA GLY A 277 -25.20 -47.86 -19.99
C GLY A 277 -25.03 -49.27 -19.39
N ILE A 278 -25.00 -49.37 -18.05
CA ILE A 278 -24.92 -50.67 -17.36
C ILE A 278 -26.18 -51.50 -17.64
N PHE A 279 -27.38 -50.91 -17.60
CA PHE A 279 -28.63 -51.61 -17.90
C PHE A 279 -28.67 -52.15 -19.34
N ALA A 280 -28.24 -51.35 -20.31
CA ALA A 280 -28.17 -51.79 -21.72
C ALA A 280 -27.20 -52.98 -21.91
N LEU A 281 -26.05 -52.96 -21.22
CA LEU A 281 -25.09 -54.07 -21.26
C LEU A 281 -25.67 -55.37 -20.71
N VAL A 282 -26.42 -55.30 -19.61
CA VAL A 282 -27.08 -56.48 -19.01
C VAL A 282 -28.12 -57.08 -19.96
N VAL A 283 -28.91 -56.24 -20.63
CA VAL A 283 -29.92 -56.71 -21.61
C VAL A 283 -29.26 -57.39 -22.80
N ILE A 284 -28.17 -56.81 -23.34
CA ILE A 284 -27.44 -57.42 -24.47
C ILE A 284 -26.84 -58.77 -24.06
N ALA A 285 -26.23 -58.86 -22.86
CA ALA A 285 -25.69 -60.12 -22.35
C ALA A 285 -26.77 -61.19 -22.19
N ALA A 286 -27.96 -60.83 -21.71
CA ALA A 286 -29.09 -61.75 -21.58
C ALA A 286 -29.58 -62.26 -22.95
N LEU A 287 -29.66 -61.39 -23.96
CA LEU A 287 -30.05 -61.80 -25.31
C LEU A 287 -29.03 -62.76 -25.95
N ILE A 288 -27.74 -62.53 -25.75
CA ILE A 288 -26.68 -63.44 -26.22
C ILE A 288 -26.76 -64.79 -25.51
N ALA A 289 -27.00 -64.80 -24.19
CA ALA A 289 -27.17 -66.03 -23.43
C ALA A 289 -28.38 -66.86 -23.92
N ILE A 290 -29.50 -66.20 -24.25
CA ILE A 290 -30.69 -66.87 -24.81
C ILE A 290 -30.39 -67.43 -26.21
N LEU A 291 -29.74 -66.65 -27.09
CA LEU A 291 -29.41 -67.10 -28.44
C LEU A 291 -28.40 -68.26 -28.47
N THR A 292 -27.51 -68.34 -27.48
CA THR A 292 -26.56 -69.45 -27.35
C THR A 292 -27.18 -70.68 -26.69
N ALA A 293 -28.20 -70.52 -25.84
CA ALA A 293 -28.95 -71.64 -25.25
C ALA A 293 -30.01 -72.25 -26.18
N VAL A 294 -30.42 -71.53 -27.24
CA VAL A 294 -31.40 -72.00 -28.24
C VAL A 294 -30.73 -72.68 -29.45
N LYS A 295 -29.39 -72.68 -29.51
CA LYS A 295 -28.61 -73.47 -30.45
C LYS A 295 -28.26 -74.83 -29.85
#